data_AF-A0AA38PF76-F1
#
_entry.id   AF-A0AA38PF76-F1
#
_cell.length_a   1.000
_cell.length_b   1.000
_cell.length_c   1.000
_cell.angle_alpha   90.00
_cell.angle_beta   90.00
_cell.angle_gamma   90.00
#
_symmetry.space_group_name_H-M   'P 1'
#
loop_
_entity.id
_entity.type
_entity.pdbx_description
1 polymer ?
#
loop_
_entity_poly.entity_id
_entity_poly.type
_entity_poly.pdbx_seq_one_letter_code
_entity_poly.pdbx_strand_id
1 'polypeptide(L)'
;KTFIRFSTERSRELVREILRPHPTIGLRIQDIYNKIQQQFPDEAEKDSFIPPESHLSQTIRPPNPTHPIRSLRHLKVTVLPEMKDLGEVHQVHIRQGTQADDGTRLDRVNYKQHGGECWLPTGIKMAQEWRWRLTP
;
A
#
# COMPACT_ATOMS: atom_id res chain seq x y z
N LYS A 1 2.29 3.63 -26.02
CA LYS A 1 3.30 4.47 -25.32
C LYS A 1 3.31 4.07 -23.84
N THR A 2 4.47 3.70 -23.31
CA THR A 2 4.64 3.09 -21.98
C THR A 2 5.02 4.19 -21.00
N PHE A 3 4.05 4.67 -20.21
CA PHE A 3 4.29 5.59 -19.09
C PHE A 3 5.30 4.97 -18.12
N ILE A 4 6.08 5.77 -17.40
CA ILE A 4 7.05 5.31 -16.39
C ILE A 4 6.33 4.30 -15.47
N ARG A 5 6.66 3.01 -15.62
CA ARG A 5 5.98 1.88 -14.97
C ARG A 5 6.75 1.35 -13.77
N PHE A 6 7.77 2.06 -13.28
CA PHE A 6 8.61 1.56 -12.20
C PHE A 6 8.47 2.41 -10.94
N SER A 7 8.54 1.76 -9.80
CA SER A 7 8.65 2.40 -8.49
C SER A 7 10.05 2.98 -8.32
N THR A 8 10.12 4.26 -7.97
CA THR A 8 11.38 4.88 -7.54
C THR A 8 11.72 4.41 -6.13
N GLU A 9 13.00 4.46 -5.76
CA GLU A 9 13.42 4.15 -4.39
C GLU A 9 12.70 5.03 -3.37
N ARG A 10 12.56 6.32 -3.65
CA ARG A 10 11.83 7.25 -2.79
C ARG A 10 10.36 6.87 -2.62
N SER A 11 9.68 6.46 -3.71
CA SER A 11 8.30 5.98 -3.62
C SER A 11 8.15 4.78 -2.69
N ARG A 12 9.13 3.86 -2.69
CA ARG A 12 9.15 2.70 -1.79
C ARG A 12 9.43 3.12 -0.34
N GLU A 13 10.38 4.01 -0.12
CA GLU A 13 10.69 4.55 1.22
C GLU A 13 9.48 5.18 1.89
N LEU A 14 8.73 6.04 1.19
CA LEU A 14 7.51 6.65 1.73
C LEU A 14 6.49 5.60 2.18
N VAL A 15 6.31 4.54 1.37
CA VAL A 15 5.43 3.43 1.73
C VAL A 15 5.96 2.70 2.97
N ARG A 16 7.28 2.47 3.08
CA ARG A 16 7.87 1.86 4.28
C ARG A 16 7.65 2.71 5.52
N GLU A 17 7.86 4.02 5.43
CA GLU A 17 7.66 4.95 6.55
C GLU A 17 6.22 4.94 7.05
N ILE A 18 5.25 4.92 6.13
CA ILE A 18 3.82 4.85 6.48
C ILE A 18 3.40 3.49 7.05
N LEU A 19 4.01 2.39 6.60
CA LEU A 19 3.68 1.04 7.07
C LEU A 19 4.44 0.62 8.34
N ARG A 20 5.59 1.23 8.64
CA ARG A 20 6.43 0.92 9.82
C ARG A 20 5.66 0.97 11.16
N PRO A 21 4.75 1.94 11.42
CA PRO A 21 3.95 1.96 12.64
C PRO A 21 2.85 0.90 12.70
N HIS A 22 2.60 0.16 11.61
CA HIS A 22 1.50 -0.79 11.47
C HIS A 22 1.99 -2.21 11.11
N PRO A 23 2.92 -2.80 11.87
CA PRO A 23 3.61 -4.05 11.50
C PRO A 23 2.68 -5.27 11.46
N THR A 24 1.62 -5.27 12.29
CA THR A 24 0.78 -6.46 12.48
C THR A 24 -0.24 -6.64 11.35
N ILE A 25 -1.10 -5.63 11.17
CA ILE A 25 -2.29 -5.70 10.31
C ILE A 25 -2.08 -4.90 9.01
N GLY A 26 -1.18 -3.92 9.03
CA GLY A 26 -1.00 -3.00 7.92
C GLY A 26 -2.19 -2.06 7.70
N LEU A 27 -2.21 -1.45 6.51
CA LEU A 27 -3.16 -0.40 6.12
C LEU A 27 -3.85 -0.70 4.79
N ARG A 28 -5.02 -0.08 4.56
CA ARG A 28 -5.65 -0.09 3.24
C ARG A 28 -4.87 0.80 2.29
N ILE A 29 -4.97 0.52 0.98
CA ILE A 29 -4.29 1.32 -0.06
C ILE A 29 -4.68 2.81 0.03
N GLN A 30 -5.97 3.10 0.28
CA GLN A 30 -6.45 4.48 0.43
C GLN A 30 -5.83 5.17 1.65
N ASP A 31 -5.73 4.46 2.78
CA ASP A 31 -5.14 5.02 4.00
C ASP A 31 -3.64 5.28 3.82
N ILE A 32 -2.93 4.38 3.12
CA ILE A 32 -1.51 4.57 2.79
C ILE A 32 -1.37 5.83 1.94
N TYR A 33 -2.13 5.94 0.85
CA TYR A 33 -2.07 7.12 -0.03
C TYR A 33 -2.36 8.41 0.74
N ASN A 34 -3.45 8.45 1.50
CA ASN A 34 -3.85 9.64 2.25
C ASN A 34 -2.78 10.03 3.27
N LYS A 35 -2.22 9.07 4.02
CA LYS A 35 -1.14 9.33 4.98
C LYS A 35 0.11 9.86 4.29
N ILE A 36 0.50 9.32 3.13
CA ILE A 36 1.63 9.84 2.37
C ILE A 36 1.38 11.29 1.97
N GLN A 37 0.21 11.60 1.42
CA GLN A 37 -0.12 12.97 1.00
C GLN A 37 -0.23 13.95 2.18
N GLN A 38 -0.61 13.47 3.36
CA GLN A 38 -0.70 14.29 4.58
C GLN A 38 0.66 14.54 5.23
N GLN A 39 1.54 13.53 5.27
CA GLN A 39 2.84 13.62 5.95
C GLN A 39 3.94 14.17 5.05
N PHE A 40 3.82 13.97 3.74
CA PHE A 40 4.83 14.36 2.74
C PHE A 40 4.19 15.15 1.58
N PRO A 41 3.47 16.25 1.85
CA PRO A 41 2.78 17.00 0.80
C PRO A 41 3.74 17.64 -0.22
N ASP A 42 4.91 18.07 0.23
CA ASP A 42 5.89 18.83 -0.57
C ASP A 42 7.00 17.94 -1.15
N GLU A 43 6.88 16.62 -1.02
CA GLU A 43 7.89 15.70 -1.55
C GLU A 43 7.84 15.70 -3.08
N ALA A 44 8.97 16.05 -3.70
CA ALA A 44 9.14 16.06 -5.13
C ALA A 44 10.14 14.98 -5.54
N GLU A 45 9.78 14.21 -6.56
CA GLU A 45 10.70 13.30 -7.22
C GLU A 45 11.76 14.11 -8.00
N LYS A 46 12.99 13.59 -8.12
CA LYS A 46 13.99 14.24 -8.98
C LYS A 46 13.47 14.34 -10.42
N ASP A 47 13.73 15.48 -11.07
CA ASP A 47 13.26 15.77 -12.44
C ASP A 47 13.57 14.66 -13.45
N SER A 48 14.66 13.91 -13.23
CA SER A 48 15.08 12.76 -14.05
C SER A 48 14.01 11.65 -14.14
N PHE A 49 13.13 11.56 -13.15
CA PHE A 49 12.08 10.55 -13.06
C PHE A 49 10.70 11.10 -13.38
N ILE A 50 10.57 12.42 -13.58
CA ILE A 50 9.33 13.08 -13.98
C ILE A 50 9.20 12.94 -15.50
N PRO A 51 8.13 12.32 -16.02
CA PRO A 51 7.94 12.25 -17.46
C PRO A 51 7.79 13.68 -18.01
N PRO A 52 8.47 14.04 -19.11
CA PRO A 52 8.41 15.38 -19.67
C PRO A 52 6.96 15.80 -19.95
N GLU A 53 6.60 17.05 -19.64
CA GLU A 53 5.22 17.56 -19.74
C GLU A 53 4.60 17.36 -21.13
N SER A 54 5.42 17.32 -22.18
CA SER A 54 5.02 17.03 -23.57
C SER A 54 4.42 15.64 -23.78
N HIS A 55 4.61 14.71 -22.82
CA HIS A 55 4.02 13.37 -22.82
C HIS A 55 2.75 13.25 -21.96
N LEU A 56 2.46 14.28 -21.16
CA LEU A 56 1.22 14.36 -20.38
C LEU A 56 0.16 15.02 -21.25
N SER A 57 -0.55 14.23 -22.06
CA SER A 57 -1.79 14.71 -22.69
C SER A 57 -2.67 15.35 -21.61
N GLN A 58 -3.20 16.56 -21.87
CA GLN A 58 -3.93 17.38 -20.89
C GLN A 58 -5.07 16.63 -20.17
N THR A 59 -5.57 15.54 -20.75
CA THR A 59 -6.64 14.68 -20.23
C THR A 59 -6.18 13.63 -19.20
N ILE A 60 -4.88 13.37 -19.04
CA ILE A 60 -4.33 12.29 -18.19
C ILE A 60 -3.23 12.83 -17.28
N ARG A 61 -3.43 14.02 -16.69
CA ARG A 61 -2.53 14.49 -15.62
C ARG A 61 -2.92 13.80 -14.31
N PRO A 62 -2.00 13.06 -13.66
CA PRO A 62 -2.26 12.58 -12.31
C PRO A 62 -2.40 13.77 -11.35
N PRO A 63 -3.10 13.60 -10.22
CA PRO A 63 -3.34 14.69 -9.26
C PRO A 63 -2.04 15.35 -8.79
N ASN A 64 -0.98 14.57 -8.56
CA ASN A 64 0.33 15.08 -8.14
C ASN A 64 1.44 14.57 -9.06
N PRO A 65 1.70 15.21 -10.21
CA PRO A 65 2.61 14.67 -11.23
C PRO A 65 4.08 14.63 -10.81
N THR A 66 4.50 15.56 -9.95
CA THR A 66 5.86 15.70 -9.43
C THR A 66 6.13 14.85 -8.19
N HIS A 67 5.08 14.44 -7.48
CA HIS A 67 5.20 13.68 -6.24
C HIS A 67 5.61 12.22 -6.52
N PRO A 68 6.47 11.58 -5.71
CA PRO A 68 6.90 10.18 -5.92
C PRO A 68 5.71 9.20 -6.00
N ILE A 69 4.67 9.45 -5.22
CA ILE A 69 3.36 8.77 -5.33
C ILE A 69 2.37 9.67 -6.06
N ARG A 70 2.30 9.53 -7.38
CA ARG A 70 1.52 10.44 -8.24
C ARG A 70 0.00 10.34 -8.13
N SER A 71 -0.49 9.16 -7.75
CA SER A 71 -1.92 8.87 -7.64
C SER A 71 -2.15 7.57 -6.89
N LEU A 72 -3.40 7.36 -6.44
CA LEU A 72 -3.82 6.07 -5.88
C LEU A 72 -3.61 4.90 -6.86
N ARG A 73 -3.80 5.14 -8.17
CA ARG A 73 -3.54 4.15 -9.22
C ARG A 73 -2.06 3.79 -9.31
N HIS A 74 -1.17 4.79 -9.23
CA HIS A 74 0.27 4.58 -9.23
C HIS A 74 0.70 3.70 -8.05
N LEU A 75 0.21 4.02 -6.85
CA LEU A 75 0.46 3.21 -5.65
C LEU A 75 -0.04 1.76 -5.82
N LYS A 76 -1.28 1.58 -6.30
CA LYS A 76 -1.94 0.27 -6.42
C LYS A 76 -1.34 -0.64 -7.50
N VAL A 77 -0.97 -0.08 -8.65
CA VAL A 77 -0.64 -0.87 -9.86
C VAL A 77 0.87 -0.97 -10.09
N THR A 78 1.65 -0.04 -9.55
CA THR A 78 3.11 0.00 -9.75
C THR A 78 3.86 -0.23 -8.44
N VAL A 79 3.69 0.66 -7.46
CA VAL A 79 4.57 0.67 -6.27
C VAL A 79 4.35 -0.55 -5.38
N LEU A 80 3.12 -0.82 -4.95
CA LEU A 80 2.83 -1.95 -4.06
C LEU A 80 3.10 -3.33 -4.71
N PRO A 81 2.72 -3.57 -5.97
CA PRO A 81 3.10 -4.81 -6.66
C PRO A 81 4.62 -5.01 -6.76
N GLU A 82 5.39 -3.98 -7.13
CA GLU A 82 6.84 -4.11 -7.20
C GLU A 82 7.49 -4.35 -5.84
N MET A 83 7.07 -3.61 -4.81
CA MET A 83 7.54 -3.85 -3.44
C MET A 83 7.22 -5.27 -2.97
N LYS A 84 6.08 -5.83 -3.42
CA LYS A 84 5.70 -7.20 -3.10
C LYS A 84 6.58 -8.22 -3.83
N ASP A 85 6.87 -7.98 -5.10
CA ASP A 85 7.76 -8.83 -5.91
C ASP A 85 9.19 -8.80 -5.37
N LEU A 86 9.62 -7.67 -4.79
CA LEU A 86 10.88 -7.52 -4.05
C LEU A 86 10.84 -8.12 -2.63
N GLY A 87 9.69 -8.60 -2.16
CA GLY A 87 9.53 -9.16 -0.81
C GLY A 87 9.50 -8.14 0.32
N GLU A 88 9.39 -6.83 0.03
CA GLU A 88 9.35 -5.77 1.04
C GLU A 88 7.98 -5.64 1.73
N VAL A 89 6.89 -5.95 1.03
CA VAL A 89 5.53 -5.86 1.55
C VAL A 89 4.71 -7.12 1.28
N HIS A 90 3.73 -7.35 2.15
CA HIS A 90 2.75 -8.42 1.99
C HIS A 90 1.33 -7.88 1.88
N GLN A 91 0.56 -8.51 1.00
CA GLN A 91 -0.88 -8.31 0.92
C GLN A 91 -1.58 -9.27 1.90
N VAL A 92 -2.33 -8.69 2.82
CA VAL A 92 -3.02 -9.37 3.90
C VAL A 92 -4.52 -9.30 3.65
N HIS A 93 -5.19 -10.45 3.70
CA HIS A 93 -6.65 -10.49 3.64
C HIS A 93 -7.20 -10.76 5.03
N ILE A 94 -8.01 -9.83 5.54
CA ILE A 94 -8.68 -9.98 6.81
C ILE A 94 -10.09 -10.47 6.52
N ARG A 95 -10.41 -11.65 7.04
CA ARG A 95 -11.75 -12.22 7.04
C ARG A 95 -12.27 -12.22 8.45
N GLN A 96 -13.51 -11.77 8.63
CA GLN A 96 -14.24 -11.97 9.87
C GLN A 96 -14.24 -13.46 10.20
N GLY A 97 -13.74 -13.83 11.38
CA GLY A 97 -13.77 -15.22 11.82
C GLY A 97 -15.00 -15.53 12.67
N THR A 98 -15.15 -16.81 12.96
CA THR A 98 -16.25 -17.35 13.75
C THR A 98 -16.05 -17.03 15.23
N GLN A 99 -17.14 -16.73 15.94
CA GLN A 99 -17.11 -16.55 17.39
C GLN A 99 -16.67 -17.87 18.05
N ALA A 100 -15.69 -17.81 18.95
CA ALA A 100 -15.26 -18.95 19.75
C ALA A 100 -16.26 -19.21 20.88
N ASP A 101 -16.26 -20.42 21.44
CA ASP A 101 -17.19 -20.86 22.49
C ASP A 101 -17.09 -20.05 23.79
N ASP A 102 -15.97 -19.36 24.04
CA ASP A 102 -15.79 -18.45 25.18
C ASP A 102 -16.36 -17.04 24.95
N GLY A 103 -16.98 -16.80 23.79
CA GLY A 103 -17.50 -15.49 23.38
C GLY A 103 -16.47 -14.58 22.70
N THR A 104 -15.19 -14.97 22.65
CA THR A 104 -14.11 -14.22 21.98
C THR A 104 -14.24 -14.35 20.47
N ARG A 105 -14.17 -13.23 19.74
CA ARG A 105 -14.13 -13.21 18.27
C ARG A 105 -12.67 -13.23 17.82
N LEU A 106 -12.31 -14.21 17.00
CA LEU A 106 -10.99 -14.30 16.37
C LEU A 106 -11.14 -13.99 14.89
N ASP A 107 -10.44 -12.98 14.36
CA ASP A 107 -10.43 -12.74 12.91
C ASP A 107 -9.40 -13.62 12.21
N ARG A 108 -9.74 -14.12 11.02
CA ARG A 108 -8.83 -14.91 10.18
C ARG A 108 -8.00 -13.98 9.31
N VAL A 109 -6.68 -14.13 9.40
CA VAL A 109 -5.73 -13.35 8.60
C VAL A 109 -5.00 -14.28 7.65
N ASN A 110 -5.32 -14.15 6.36
CA ASN A 110 -4.73 -14.95 5.31
C ASN A 110 -3.63 -14.17 4.60
N TYR A 111 -2.44 -14.77 4.51
CA TYR A 111 -1.27 -14.19 3.86
C TYR A 111 -1.12 -14.81 2.48
N LYS A 112 -1.17 -13.99 1.43
CA LYS A 112 -1.20 -14.48 0.05
C LYS A 112 0.13 -15.10 -0.42
N GLN A 113 1.24 -14.81 0.25
CA GLN A 113 2.60 -15.11 -0.25
C GLN A 113 3.26 -16.33 0.39
N HIS A 114 2.87 -16.70 1.62
CA HIS A 114 3.54 -17.77 2.36
C HIS A 114 2.67 -19.01 2.65
N GLY A 115 1.38 -19.00 2.27
CA GLY A 115 0.47 -20.08 2.67
C GLY A 115 0.27 -20.21 4.19
N GLY A 116 0.82 -19.29 4.98
CA GLY A 116 0.64 -19.22 6.42
C GLY A 116 -0.70 -18.58 6.74
N GLU A 117 -1.45 -19.19 7.64
CA GLU A 117 -2.57 -18.58 8.34
C GLU A 117 -2.03 -18.09 9.68
N CYS A 118 -2.23 -16.80 10.00
CA CYS A 118 -1.94 -16.31 11.35
C CYS A 118 -3.27 -15.87 11.96
N TRP A 119 -3.49 -16.25 13.22
CA TRP A 119 -4.62 -15.76 13.99
C TRP A 119 -4.18 -14.50 14.69
N LEU A 120 -4.80 -13.37 14.38
CA LEU A 120 -4.58 -12.14 15.13
C LEU A 120 -5.71 -11.97 16.15
N PRO A 121 -5.40 -11.67 17.42
CA PRO A 121 -6.42 -11.29 18.38
C PRO A 121 -6.90 -9.88 18.00
N THR A 122 -7.96 -9.78 17.20
CA THR A 122 -8.62 -8.51 16.91
C THR A 122 -10.04 -8.52 17.42
N GLY A 123 -10.31 -7.69 18.44
CA GLY A 123 -11.66 -7.30 18.84
C GLY A 123 -12.30 -6.30 17.87
N ILE A 124 -11.79 -6.19 16.65
CA ILE A 124 -12.22 -5.17 15.69
C ILE A 124 -13.19 -5.86 14.73
N LYS A 125 -14.47 -5.48 14.78
CA LYS A 125 -15.48 -5.90 13.80
C LYS A 125 -15.12 -5.35 12.42
N MET A 126 -14.11 -5.91 11.75
CA MET A 126 -13.69 -5.45 10.43
C MET A 126 -14.48 -6.19 9.36
N ALA A 127 -15.08 -5.41 8.45
CA ALA A 127 -15.59 -5.95 7.19
C ALA A 127 -14.43 -6.60 6.41
N GLN A 128 -14.74 -7.62 5.61
CA GLN A 128 -13.73 -8.31 4.80
C GLN A 128 -12.93 -7.31 3.96
N GLU A 129 -11.60 -7.30 4.12
CA GLU A 129 -10.78 -6.28 3.48
C GLU A 129 -9.34 -6.69 3.19
N TRP A 130 -8.77 -6.03 2.19
CA TRP A 130 -7.38 -6.18 1.78
C TRP A 130 -6.52 -5.05 2.35
N ARG A 131 -5.42 -5.44 2.99
CA ARG A 131 -4.44 -4.53 3.54
C ARG A 131 -3.03 -4.85 3.06
N TRP A 132 -2.13 -3.91 3.26
CA TRP A 132 -0.71 -4.03 2.95
C TRP A 132 0.08 -3.74 4.21
N ARG A 133 1.07 -4.58 4.49
CA ARG A 133 2.01 -4.42 5.60
C ARG A 133 3.43 -4.68 5.12
N LEU A 134 4.42 -4.27 5.92
CA LEU A 134 5.80 -4.66 5.70
C LEU A 134 5.99 -6.15 5.97
N THR A 135 6.89 -6.76 5.20
CA THR A 135 7.42 -8.08 5.50
C THR A 135 8.21 -8.00 6.82
N PRO A 136 7.99 -8.94 7.76
CA PRO A 136 8.72 -8.97 9.03
C PRO A 136 10.21 -9.30 8.84
#